data_AF-A0A9X7BK66-F1
#
_entry.id   AF-A0A9X7BK66-F1
#
_cell.length_a   1.000
_cell.length_b   1.000
_cell.length_c   1.000
_cell.angle_alpha   90.00
_cell.angle_beta   90.00
_cell.angle_gamma   90.00
#
_symmetry.space_group_name_H-M   'P 1'
#
loop_
_entity.id
_entity.type
_entity.pdbx_description
1 polymer ?
#
loop_
_entity_poly.entity_id
_entity_poly.type
_entity_poly.pdbx_seq_one_letter_code
_entity_poly.pdbx_strand_id
1 'polypeptide(L)'
;NDTIQKVAALGYPILTAEIWKGTDSNPIKPDMPDVNNILEGNQFAWSLKGIGDFEFAKVNLNKSTEEMQIDLKAGVPHNYFDSTYASIKVQNTSGKVVYNKEFYGNKQQNAGTQKVSVKTGDLIELTHLEGRERATLINLDNNKRENLDKKVMYEVTKDGLKKVNQIVNPKPDTEAPTQPQGLYASNLTSNSVELKWNPSTDNIGVKEYQVLRDGQLIQTVQGTTFIDQNLTVNKKYKYAVKAVDAAGNTSIQSEILPVKTKDQNVSYEKWDPKKAYTKGDKVEHQGTVYEAVQNHQGNGDPNWIFALSLWKPLTIK
;
A
#
# COMPACT_ATOMS: atom_id res chain seq x y z
N ASN A 1 28.76 -51.57 -11.55
CA ASN A 1 29.03 -51.52 -10.10
C ASN A 1 30.35 -50.86 -9.75
N ASP A 2 31.46 -51.11 -10.46
CA ASP A 2 32.75 -50.43 -10.14
C ASP A 2 32.83 -48.94 -10.52
N THR A 3 31.96 -48.47 -11.42
CA THR A 3 31.92 -47.05 -11.82
C THR A 3 31.20 -46.15 -10.81
N ILE A 4 30.40 -46.72 -9.90
CA ILE A 4 29.57 -45.94 -8.95
C ILE A 4 30.37 -45.58 -7.69
N GLN A 5 31.36 -46.39 -7.29
CA GLN A 5 32.18 -46.08 -6.10
C GLN A 5 33.21 -44.96 -6.33
N LYS A 6 33.51 -44.56 -7.57
CA LYS A 6 34.46 -43.45 -7.84
C LYS A 6 33.83 -42.05 -7.90
N VAL A 7 32.50 -41.94 -7.99
CA VAL A 7 31.81 -40.63 -8.08
C VAL A 7 31.48 -40.05 -6.69
N ALA A 8 31.47 -40.87 -5.64
CA ALA A 8 31.18 -40.44 -4.27
C ALA A 8 32.32 -39.67 -3.56
N ALA A 9 33.50 -39.51 -4.18
CA ALA A 9 34.65 -38.82 -3.59
C ALA A 9 34.76 -37.32 -3.92
N LEU A 10 33.77 -36.74 -4.63
CA LEU A 10 33.80 -35.33 -5.08
C LEU A 10 32.63 -34.46 -4.57
N GLY A 11 31.83 -34.93 -3.61
CA GLY A 11 30.86 -34.09 -2.89
C GLY A 11 29.66 -33.58 -3.69
N TYR A 12 29.36 -34.13 -4.87
CA TYR A 12 28.13 -33.82 -5.60
C TYR A 12 26.94 -34.60 -5.02
N PRO A 13 25.76 -33.99 -4.83
CA PRO A 13 24.56 -34.72 -4.44
C PRO A 13 24.17 -35.70 -5.54
N ILE A 14 24.09 -36.98 -5.19
CA ILE A 14 23.60 -38.05 -6.07
C ILE A 14 22.08 -37.87 -6.14
N LEU A 15 21.56 -37.43 -7.29
CA LEU A 15 20.15 -37.61 -7.62
C LEU A 15 19.91 -39.12 -7.72
N THR A 16 19.25 -39.69 -6.72
CA THR A 16 18.78 -41.07 -6.75
C THR A 16 17.76 -41.19 -7.88
N ALA A 17 18.18 -41.77 -9.00
CA ALA A 17 17.26 -42.27 -10.00
C ALA A 17 16.50 -43.45 -9.39
N GLU A 18 15.24 -43.24 -9.00
CA GLU A 18 14.34 -44.33 -8.70
C GLU A 18 14.20 -45.22 -9.94
N ILE A 19 14.54 -46.49 -9.77
CA ILE A 19 14.43 -47.51 -10.80
C ILE A 19 12.95 -47.84 -10.95
N TRP A 20 12.31 -47.31 -11.98
CA TRP A 20 10.93 -47.65 -12.34
C TRP A 20 10.89 -49.06 -12.94
N LYS A 21 10.30 -50.03 -12.22
CA LYS A 21 9.86 -51.31 -12.78
C LYS A 21 8.36 -51.22 -13.02
N GLY A 22 7.97 -50.93 -14.27
CA GLY A 22 6.56 -50.90 -14.69
C GLY A 22 6.46 -51.12 -16.19
N THR A 23 5.82 -52.21 -16.60
CA THR A 23 5.64 -52.69 -17.98
C THR A 23 4.46 -52.04 -18.68
N ASP A 24 4.40 -50.70 -18.68
CA ASP A 24 3.30 -49.96 -19.29
C ASP A 24 3.88 -49.02 -20.34
N SER A 25 3.49 -49.20 -21.60
CA SER A 25 3.84 -48.31 -22.71
C SER A 25 3.22 -46.93 -22.47
N ASN A 26 4.07 -45.91 -22.35
CA ASN A 26 3.82 -44.50 -22.01
C ASN A 26 3.63 -44.18 -20.51
N PRO A 27 4.73 -44.04 -19.75
CA PRO A 27 4.70 -43.17 -18.59
C PRO A 27 4.58 -41.71 -19.07
N ILE A 28 3.48 -41.05 -18.73
CA ILE A 28 3.39 -39.58 -18.80
C ILE A 28 4.44 -39.06 -17.83
N LYS A 29 5.55 -38.55 -18.37
CA LYS A 29 6.65 -37.97 -17.60
C LYS A 29 6.12 -36.68 -16.95
N PRO A 30 6.27 -36.49 -15.63
CA PRO A 30 5.87 -35.24 -14.99
C PRO A 30 6.72 -34.09 -15.56
N ASP A 31 6.04 -33.07 -16.09
CA ASP A 31 6.50 -31.70 -16.38
C ASP A 31 8.01 -31.51 -16.58
N MET A 32 8.58 -32.16 -17.60
CA MET A 32 9.87 -31.72 -18.13
C MET A 32 9.58 -30.56 -19.08
N PRO A 33 10.18 -29.36 -18.91
CA PRO A 33 10.00 -28.26 -19.84
C PRO A 33 10.38 -28.71 -21.26
N ASP A 34 9.53 -28.38 -22.23
CA ASP A 34 9.80 -28.56 -23.64
C ASP A 34 11.00 -27.70 -24.02
N VAL A 35 12.15 -28.36 -24.09
CA VAL A 35 13.44 -27.77 -24.47
C VAL A 35 13.43 -27.09 -25.84
N ASN A 36 12.40 -27.33 -26.68
CA ASN A 36 12.24 -26.67 -27.97
C ASN A 36 11.37 -25.41 -27.91
N ASN A 37 10.62 -25.19 -26.83
CA ASN A 37 9.77 -24.02 -26.67
C ASN A 37 10.60 -22.80 -26.27
N ILE A 38 10.63 -21.79 -27.13
CA ILE A 38 11.36 -20.53 -26.85
C ILE A 38 10.83 -19.82 -25.60
N LEU A 39 9.58 -20.05 -25.18
CA LEU A 39 9.02 -19.36 -24.03
C LEU A 39 9.17 -20.14 -22.71
N GLU A 40 9.74 -21.34 -22.71
CA GLU A 40 9.96 -22.12 -21.47
C GLU A 40 11.40 -21.95 -20.95
N GLY A 41 11.52 -21.70 -19.65
CA GLY A 41 12.80 -21.43 -19.00
C GLY A 41 12.73 -20.31 -17.96
N ASN A 42 13.90 -19.82 -17.57
CA ASN A 42 14.09 -18.79 -16.55
C ASN A 42 14.76 -17.53 -17.07
N GLN A 43 15.51 -17.59 -18.18
CA GLN A 43 16.31 -16.48 -18.66
C GLN A 43 15.91 -16.05 -20.07
N PHE A 44 15.45 -14.81 -20.19
CA PHE A 44 14.97 -14.23 -21.45
C PHE A 44 15.64 -12.88 -21.67
N ALA A 45 16.00 -12.58 -22.91
CA ALA A 45 16.48 -11.26 -23.27
C ALA A 45 15.76 -10.70 -24.50
N TRP A 46 15.30 -9.46 -24.39
CA TRP A 46 14.77 -8.70 -25.51
C TRP A 46 15.77 -7.65 -25.97
N SER A 47 15.94 -7.52 -27.28
CA SER A 47 16.77 -6.49 -27.92
C SER A 47 15.85 -5.60 -28.75
N LEU A 48 15.86 -4.28 -28.47
CA LEU A 48 15.10 -3.27 -29.20
C LEU A 48 16.08 -2.37 -29.97
N LYS A 49 15.95 -2.33 -31.29
CA LYS A 49 16.88 -1.66 -32.19
C LYS A 49 16.25 -0.50 -32.95
N GLY A 50 17.04 0.54 -33.08
CA GLY A 50 16.75 1.74 -33.82
C GLY A 50 17.26 1.70 -35.25
N ILE A 51 17.44 2.89 -35.81
CA ILE A 51 18.08 3.08 -37.11
C ILE A 51 19.50 2.49 -37.12
N GLY A 52 19.88 1.83 -38.22
CA GLY A 52 21.21 1.24 -38.37
C GLY A 52 21.53 0.13 -37.35
N ASP A 53 20.53 -0.62 -36.91
CA ASP A 53 20.64 -1.68 -35.89
C ASP A 53 21.16 -1.21 -34.53
N PHE A 54 21.04 0.09 -34.25
CA PHE A 54 21.41 0.66 -32.96
C PHE A 54 20.53 0.09 -31.83
N GLU A 55 21.04 -0.88 -31.08
CA GLU A 55 20.37 -1.42 -29.90
C GLU A 55 20.34 -0.37 -28.78
N PHE A 56 19.25 0.38 -28.71
CA PHE A 56 19.05 1.46 -27.74
C PHE A 56 18.54 0.94 -26.39
N ALA A 57 17.93 -0.25 -26.36
CA ALA A 57 17.48 -0.89 -25.13
C ALA A 57 17.66 -2.42 -25.21
N LYS A 58 18.20 -2.99 -24.13
CA LYS A 58 18.27 -4.43 -23.89
C LYS A 58 17.59 -4.75 -22.56
N VAL A 59 16.69 -5.73 -22.56
CA VAL A 59 15.93 -6.14 -21.38
C VAL A 59 16.30 -7.58 -21.06
N ASN A 60 16.80 -7.87 -19.87
CA ASN A 60 17.15 -9.21 -19.42
C ASN A 60 16.26 -9.59 -18.23
N LEU A 61 15.45 -10.64 -18.37
CA LEU A 61 14.66 -11.21 -17.28
C LEU A 61 15.36 -12.46 -16.77
N ASN A 62 15.55 -12.53 -15.45
CA ASN A 62 15.91 -13.74 -14.73
C ASN A 62 14.80 -14.07 -13.72
N LYS A 63 13.98 -15.07 -14.06
CA LYS A 63 12.86 -15.53 -13.23
C LYS A 63 13.32 -16.10 -11.89
N SER A 64 14.49 -16.74 -11.84
CA SER A 64 15.02 -17.34 -10.62
C SER A 64 15.38 -16.30 -9.56
N THR A 65 15.71 -15.07 -9.98
CA THR A 65 16.00 -13.94 -9.10
C THR A 65 14.85 -12.93 -9.04
N GLU A 66 13.72 -13.22 -9.70
CA GLU A 66 12.58 -12.29 -9.86
C GLU A 66 12.99 -10.89 -10.31
N GLU A 67 14.00 -10.78 -11.18
CA GLU A 67 14.60 -9.52 -11.58
C GLU A 67 14.59 -9.35 -13.10
N MET A 68 14.08 -8.21 -13.55
CA MET A 68 14.23 -7.71 -14.91
C MET A 68 15.18 -6.51 -14.92
N GLN A 69 16.29 -6.63 -15.63
CA GLN A 69 17.25 -5.56 -15.86
C GLN A 69 17.01 -4.91 -17.23
N ILE A 70 16.86 -3.60 -17.26
CA ILE A 70 16.69 -2.78 -18.47
C ILE A 70 17.94 -1.93 -18.64
N ASP A 71 18.73 -2.22 -19.67
CA ASP A 71 19.94 -1.50 -20.03
C ASP A 71 19.67 -0.60 -21.24
N LEU A 72 19.86 0.70 -21.07
CA LEU A 72 19.68 1.72 -22.10
C LEU A 72 21.04 2.20 -22.59
N LYS A 73 21.16 2.41 -23.91
CA LYS A 73 22.30 3.08 -24.53
C LYS A 73 21.96 4.52 -24.89
N ALA A 74 22.91 5.41 -24.69
CA ALA A 74 22.74 6.81 -25.07
C ALA A 74 22.68 6.94 -26.59
N GLY A 75 21.71 7.70 -27.10
CA GLY A 75 21.51 7.90 -28.53
C GLY A 75 20.05 8.12 -28.90
N VAL A 76 19.79 8.41 -30.17
CA VAL A 76 18.44 8.59 -30.70
C VAL A 76 17.98 7.29 -31.37
N PRO A 77 16.84 6.68 -30.96
CA PRO A 77 16.39 5.41 -31.52
C PRO A 77 16.20 5.48 -33.03
N HIS A 78 15.42 6.44 -33.53
CA HIS A 78 15.14 6.56 -34.95
C HIS A 78 14.61 7.95 -35.32
N ASN A 79 15.47 8.80 -35.88
CA ASN A 79 15.19 10.23 -36.15
C ASN A 79 13.95 10.50 -37.03
N TYR A 80 13.53 9.54 -37.85
CA TYR A 80 12.35 9.67 -38.71
C TYR A 80 10.99 9.44 -38.01
N PHE A 81 10.98 9.02 -36.75
CA PHE A 81 9.74 8.83 -35.98
C PHE A 81 9.61 9.91 -34.90
N ASP A 82 8.55 10.71 -34.94
CA ASP A 82 8.25 11.79 -34.00
C ASP A 82 7.34 11.38 -32.83
N SER A 83 6.98 10.10 -32.77
CA SER A 83 6.13 9.50 -31.76
C SER A 83 6.88 8.44 -30.94
N THR A 84 6.17 7.80 -30.00
CA THR A 84 6.68 6.64 -29.26
C THR A 84 7.01 5.52 -30.24
N TYR A 85 8.31 5.32 -30.44
CA TYR A 85 8.88 4.32 -31.33
C TYR A 85 8.91 2.93 -30.68
N ALA A 86 9.14 2.88 -29.37
CA ALA A 86 9.07 1.66 -28.59
C ALA A 86 8.62 1.95 -27.15
N SER A 87 8.14 0.92 -26.45
CA SER A 87 7.88 1.00 -25.02
C SER A 87 8.13 -0.32 -24.30
N ILE A 88 8.44 -0.23 -23.01
CA ILE A 88 8.54 -1.34 -22.06
C ILE A 88 7.64 -1.01 -20.88
N LYS A 89 6.71 -1.91 -20.55
CA LYS A 89 5.80 -1.76 -19.41
C LYS A 89 5.71 -3.06 -18.64
N VAL A 90 5.75 -2.97 -17.31
CA VAL A 90 5.54 -4.09 -16.40
C VAL A 90 4.37 -3.77 -15.49
N GLN A 91 3.43 -4.70 -15.38
CA GLN A 91 2.34 -4.65 -14.42
C GLN A 91 2.41 -5.86 -13.50
N ASN A 92 2.20 -5.62 -12.21
CA ASN A 92 2.13 -6.71 -11.24
C ASN A 92 0.77 -7.43 -11.31
N THR A 93 0.63 -8.52 -10.56
CA THR A 93 -0.63 -9.29 -10.43
C THR A 93 -1.84 -8.47 -9.95
N SER A 94 -1.63 -7.33 -9.29
CA SER A 94 -2.69 -6.39 -8.89
C SER A 94 -3.06 -5.38 -9.99
N GLY A 95 -2.48 -5.49 -11.19
CA GLY A 95 -2.63 -4.56 -12.31
C GLY A 95 -1.93 -3.21 -12.15
N LYS A 96 -1.17 -3.02 -11.07
CA LYS A 96 -0.40 -1.79 -10.86
C LYS A 96 0.78 -1.80 -11.83
N VAL A 97 0.92 -0.71 -12.59
CA VAL A 97 2.11 -0.47 -13.41
C VAL A 97 3.29 -0.20 -12.48
N VAL A 98 4.22 -1.14 -12.40
CA VAL A 98 5.44 -1.06 -11.58
C VAL A 98 6.63 -0.52 -12.39
N TYR A 99 6.54 -0.57 -13.72
CA TYR A 99 7.50 0.05 -14.63
C TYR A 99 6.82 0.50 -15.92
N ASN A 100 7.19 1.67 -16.43
CA ASN A 100 6.78 2.15 -17.73
C ASN A 100 7.86 3.05 -18.32
N LYS A 101 8.34 2.71 -19.51
CA LYS A 101 9.33 3.49 -20.25
C LYS A 101 8.92 3.58 -21.71
N GLU A 102 8.79 4.82 -22.19
CA GLU A 102 8.56 5.13 -23.59
C GLU A 102 9.82 5.69 -24.23
N PHE A 103 10.06 5.28 -25.47
CA PHE A 103 11.17 5.73 -26.29
C PHE A 103 10.60 6.48 -27.49
N TYR A 104 10.66 7.81 -27.46
CA TYR A 104 10.33 8.62 -28.63
C TYR A 104 11.43 8.47 -29.67
N GLY A 105 11.04 8.20 -30.92
CA GLY A 105 11.98 7.85 -31.99
C GLY A 105 13.06 8.92 -32.21
N ASN A 106 12.67 10.18 -32.26
CA ASN A 106 13.55 11.32 -32.55
C ASN A 106 14.12 12.01 -31.30
N LYS A 107 13.94 11.44 -30.09
CA LYS A 107 14.46 12.04 -28.85
C LYS A 107 15.68 11.30 -28.34
N GLN A 108 16.68 12.06 -27.94
CA GLN A 108 17.89 11.55 -27.28
C GLN A 108 17.53 10.75 -26.03
N GLN A 109 18.03 9.52 -25.96
CA GLN A 109 18.02 8.69 -24.76
C GLN A 109 19.35 8.84 -24.03
N ASN A 110 19.30 8.74 -22.71
CA ASN A 110 20.48 8.65 -21.87
C ASN A 110 20.81 7.18 -21.60
N ALA A 111 22.09 6.88 -21.43
CA ALA A 111 22.50 5.57 -20.96
C ALA A 111 22.07 5.37 -19.50
N GLY A 112 21.76 4.13 -19.12
CA GLY A 112 21.41 3.81 -17.75
C GLY A 112 20.93 2.37 -17.60
N THR A 113 20.97 1.87 -16.37
CA THR A 113 20.49 0.54 -16.02
C THR A 113 19.42 0.68 -14.95
N GLN A 114 18.30 -0.01 -15.12
CA GLN A 114 17.25 -0.09 -14.11
C GLN A 114 16.89 -1.55 -13.84
N LYS A 115 16.62 -1.86 -12.58
CA LYS A 115 16.12 -3.16 -12.13
C LYS A 115 14.67 -3.03 -11.71
N VAL A 116 13.86 -3.99 -12.13
CA VAL A 116 12.42 -4.09 -11.83
C VAL A 116 12.19 -5.49 -11.26
N SER A 117 11.53 -5.59 -10.11
CA SER A 117 11.10 -6.89 -9.59
C SER A 117 9.95 -7.41 -10.45
N VAL A 118 10.06 -8.64 -10.95
CA VAL A 118 9.08 -9.28 -11.83
C VAL A 118 8.85 -10.71 -11.34
N LYS A 119 7.61 -11.01 -10.97
CA LYS A 119 7.19 -12.27 -10.35
C LYS A 119 6.28 -13.08 -11.26
N THR A 120 6.06 -14.35 -10.89
CA THR A 120 5.03 -15.18 -11.53
C THR A 120 3.66 -14.48 -11.43
N GLY A 121 2.97 -14.38 -12.57
CA GLY A 121 1.68 -13.69 -12.74
C GLY A 121 1.82 -12.24 -13.23
N ASP A 122 3.01 -11.64 -13.21
CA ASP A 122 3.22 -10.29 -13.73
C ASP A 122 3.14 -10.27 -15.26
N LEU A 123 2.74 -9.13 -15.81
CA LEU A 123 2.62 -8.88 -17.24
C LEU A 123 3.74 -7.97 -17.74
N ILE A 124 4.37 -8.36 -18.84
CA ILE A 124 5.40 -7.59 -19.54
C ILE A 124 4.84 -7.22 -20.93
N GLU A 125 4.66 -5.93 -21.19
CA GLU A 125 4.26 -5.40 -22.49
C GLU A 125 5.47 -4.73 -23.16
N LEU A 126 5.72 -5.12 -24.41
CA LEU A 126 6.73 -4.50 -25.28
C LEU A 126 6.03 -4.01 -26.55
N THR A 127 6.31 -2.76 -26.93
CA THR A 127 5.91 -2.24 -28.24
C THR A 127 7.11 -1.75 -29.01
N HIS A 128 7.04 -1.86 -30.33
CA HIS A 128 8.06 -1.40 -31.24
C HIS A 128 7.46 -1.15 -32.64
N LEU A 129 7.49 0.08 -33.15
CA LEU A 129 6.84 0.41 -34.43
C LEU A 129 7.41 -0.40 -35.62
N GLU A 130 8.68 -0.77 -35.54
CA GLU A 130 9.40 -1.62 -36.51
C GLU A 130 9.64 -3.06 -36.01
N GLY A 131 8.80 -3.57 -35.11
CA GLY A 131 8.97 -4.85 -34.39
C GLY A 131 9.67 -5.97 -35.18
N ARG A 132 8.99 -6.60 -36.15
CA ARG A 132 9.47 -7.82 -36.84
C ARG A 132 10.87 -7.74 -37.45
N GLU A 133 11.36 -6.53 -37.70
CA GLU A 133 12.67 -6.25 -38.29
C GLU A 133 13.72 -5.86 -37.24
N ARG A 134 13.30 -5.28 -36.11
CA ARG A 134 14.21 -4.57 -35.19
C ARG A 134 14.00 -4.88 -33.71
N ALA A 135 13.08 -5.77 -33.37
CA ALA A 135 12.86 -6.24 -32.02
C ALA A 135 12.93 -7.77 -31.99
N THR A 136 13.70 -8.31 -31.06
CA THR A 136 13.89 -9.76 -30.92
C THR A 136 13.75 -10.20 -29.48
N LEU A 137 13.37 -11.46 -29.28
CA LEU A 137 13.49 -12.22 -28.05
C LEU A 137 14.50 -13.35 -28.26
N ILE A 138 15.39 -13.55 -27.29
CA ILE A 138 16.18 -14.77 -27.14
C ILE A 138 15.88 -15.39 -25.78
N ASN A 139 15.68 -16.71 -25.77
CA ASN A 139 15.72 -17.50 -24.54
C ASN A 139 17.17 -17.94 -24.33
N LEU A 140 17.75 -17.50 -23.21
CA LEU A 140 19.16 -17.72 -22.91
C LEU A 140 19.44 -19.14 -22.40
N ASP A 141 18.41 -19.88 -21.97
CA ASP A 141 18.54 -21.25 -21.50
C ASP A 141 18.62 -22.24 -22.67
N ASN A 142 17.92 -21.98 -23.79
CA ASN A 142 17.90 -22.87 -24.96
C ASN A 142 18.39 -22.23 -26.28
N ASN A 143 18.85 -20.98 -26.24
CA ASN A 143 19.37 -20.19 -27.37
C ASN A 143 18.38 -20.00 -28.55
N LYS A 144 17.08 -20.26 -28.36
CA LYS A 144 16.07 -20.02 -29.39
C LYS A 144 15.79 -18.53 -29.50
N ARG A 145 15.51 -18.08 -30.72
CA ARG A 145 15.31 -16.66 -31.07
C ARG A 145 14.06 -16.47 -31.89
N GLU A 146 13.33 -15.39 -31.65
CA GLU A 146 12.21 -14.96 -32.49
C GLU A 146 12.21 -13.44 -32.65
N ASN A 147 11.60 -12.96 -33.74
CA ASN A 147 11.31 -11.54 -33.92
C ASN A 147 9.99 -11.21 -33.24
N LEU A 148 9.89 -10.02 -32.65
CA LEU A 148 8.66 -9.57 -31.98
C LEU A 148 7.71 -8.93 -33.00
N ASP A 149 6.41 -9.15 -32.83
CA ASP A 149 5.41 -8.29 -33.48
C ASP A 149 5.48 -6.86 -32.94
N LYS A 150 4.79 -5.91 -33.58
CA LYS A 150 4.79 -4.50 -33.15
C LYS A 150 4.35 -4.28 -31.71
N LYS A 151 3.55 -5.22 -31.18
CA LYS A 151 3.13 -5.27 -29.80
C LYS A 151 3.12 -6.74 -29.37
N VAL A 152 3.76 -7.04 -28.25
CA VAL A 152 3.71 -8.36 -27.62
C VAL A 152 3.51 -8.19 -26.12
N MET A 153 2.78 -9.13 -25.53
CA MET A 153 2.63 -9.19 -24.09
C MET A 153 2.90 -10.60 -23.60
N TYR A 154 3.63 -10.68 -22.49
CA TYR A 154 3.97 -11.92 -21.83
C TYR A 154 3.40 -11.92 -20.41
N GLU A 155 2.71 -12.98 -20.04
CA GLU A 155 2.51 -13.37 -18.65
C GLU A 155 3.72 -14.18 -18.20
N VAL A 156 4.31 -13.82 -17.06
CA VAL A 156 5.37 -14.62 -16.43
C VAL A 156 4.71 -15.81 -15.75
N THR A 157 4.98 -17.01 -16.21
CA THR A 157 4.42 -18.25 -15.65
C THR A 157 5.46 -18.96 -14.79
N LYS A 158 5.03 -20.00 -14.08
CA LYS A 158 5.94 -20.88 -13.35
C LYS A 158 7.04 -21.43 -14.28
N ASP A 159 6.66 -21.87 -15.47
CA ASP A 159 7.55 -22.58 -16.39
C ASP A 159 8.27 -21.67 -17.40
N GLY A 160 7.88 -20.39 -17.49
CA GLY A 160 8.52 -19.44 -18.40
C GLY A 160 7.68 -18.21 -18.68
N LEU A 161 7.42 -17.95 -19.95
CA LEU A 161 6.58 -16.88 -20.44
C LEU A 161 5.40 -17.47 -21.22
N LYS A 162 4.29 -16.74 -21.25
CA LYS A 162 3.14 -17.07 -22.10
C LYS A 162 2.71 -15.82 -22.84
N LYS A 163 2.64 -15.89 -24.17
CA LYS A 163 2.07 -14.79 -24.96
C LYS A 163 0.59 -14.63 -24.64
N VAL A 164 0.18 -13.39 -24.34
CA VAL A 164 -1.21 -13.04 -24.03
C VAL A 164 -1.68 -11.88 -24.92
N ASN A 165 -2.97 -11.87 -25.28
CA ASN A 165 -3.51 -10.90 -26.25
C ASN A 165 -4.03 -9.60 -25.61
N GLN A 166 -4.09 -9.51 -24.28
CA GLN A 166 -4.46 -8.30 -23.56
C GLN A 166 -3.60 -8.13 -22.31
N ILE A 167 -3.29 -6.87 -21.96
CA ILE A 167 -3.01 -6.54 -20.58
C ILE A 167 -4.29 -6.94 -19.86
N VAL A 168 -4.23 -7.97 -19.03
CA VAL A 168 -5.35 -8.26 -18.13
C VAL A 168 -5.42 -7.06 -17.21
N ASN A 169 -6.32 -6.11 -17.48
CA ASN A 169 -6.82 -5.28 -16.39
C ASN A 169 -7.25 -6.31 -15.36
N PRO A 170 -6.63 -6.37 -14.17
CA PRO A 170 -7.01 -7.35 -13.18
C PRO A 170 -8.51 -7.24 -13.05
N LYS A 171 -9.17 -8.40 -12.97
CA LYS A 171 -10.60 -8.47 -12.66
C LYS A 171 -10.88 -7.37 -11.63
N PRO A 172 -11.84 -6.45 -11.88
CA PRO A 172 -12.10 -5.35 -10.96
C PRO A 172 -12.14 -5.89 -9.55
N ASP A 173 -11.33 -5.30 -8.68
CA ASP A 173 -11.32 -5.74 -7.30
C ASP A 173 -12.72 -5.48 -6.73
N THR A 174 -13.33 -6.57 -6.28
CA THR A 174 -14.73 -6.62 -5.82
C THR A 174 -14.80 -7.18 -4.41
N GLU A 175 -13.65 -7.53 -3.82
CA GLU A 175 -13.56 -7.98 -2.45
C GLU A 175 -13.47 -6.74 -1.56
N ALA A 176 -14.27 -6.71 -0.50
CA ALA A 176 -14.19 -5.63 0.47
C ALA A 176 -13.17 -5.97 1.55
N PRO A 177 -12.49 -4.97 2.15
CA PRO A 177 -11.63 -5.21 3.29
C PRO A 177 -12.35 -5.93 4.44
N THR A 178 -11.59 -6.63 5.28
CA THR A 178 -12.11 -7.21 6.52
C THR A 178 -12.69 -6.13 7.43
N GLN A 179 -13.76 -6.45 8.16
CA GLN A 179 -14.34 -5.58 9.19
C GLN A 179 -13.26 -5.11 10.19
N PRO A 180 -13.11 -3.79 10.45
CA PRO A 180 -12.21 -3.30 11.49
C PRO A 180 -12.59 -3.85 12.86
N GLN A 181 -11.60 -4.37 13.60
CA GLN A 181 -11.79 -4.97 14.92
C GLN A 181 -11.04 -4.21 16.01
N GLY A 182 -11.40 -4.47 17.27
CA GLY A 182 -10.69 -3.91 18.42
C GLY A 182 -10.78 -2.39 18.51
N LEU A 183 -11.91 -1.79 18.10
CA LEU A 183 -12.14 -0.35 18.28
C LEU A 183 -12.24 -0.02 19.78
N TYR A 184 -11.38 0.87 20.26
CA TYR A 184 -11.39 1.34 21.64
C TYR A 184 -11.09 2.84 21.74
N ALA A 185 -11.42 3.41 22.90
CA ALA A 185 -11.18 4.82 23.23
C ALA A 185 -10.04 4.97 24.23
N SER A 186 -9.16 5.95 23.99
CA SER A 186 -8.11 6.42 24.90
C SER A 186 -8.15 7.94 25.03
N ASN A 187 -7.38 8.49 25.97
CA ASN A 187 -7.21 9.95 26.14
C ASN A 187 -8.53 10.75 26.21
N LEU A 188 -9.57 10.15 26.81
CA LEU A 188 -10.90 10.73 26.95
C LEU A 188 -10.88 11.95 27.89
N THR A 189 -11.38 13.08 27.42
CA THR A 189 -11.54 14.33 28.18
C THR A 189 -13.01 14.74 28.27
N SER A 190 -13.28 15.97 28.71
CA SER A 190 -14.63 16.55 28.68
C SER A 190 -15.06 17.00 27.27
N ASN A 191 -14.12 17.16 26.32
CA ASN A 191 -14.40 17.67 24.98
C ASN A 191 -13.67 16.95 23.84
N SER A 192 -13.00 15.83 24.12
CA SER A 192 -12.28 15.05 23.11
C SER A 192 -12.15 13.58 23.48
N VAL A 193 -11.91 12.74 22.46
CA VAL A 193 -11.54 11.33 22.62
C VAL A 193 -10.57 10.93 21.51
N GLU A 194 -9.60 10.09 21.84
CA GLU A 194 -8.78 9.39 20.84
C GLU A 194 -9.34 7.98 20.61
N LEU A 195 -9.55 7.62 19.36
CA LEU A 195 -10.02 6.31 18.92
C LEU A 195 -8.88 5.54 18.25
N LYS A 196 -8.78 4.25 18.55
CA LYS A 196 -7.79 3.33 17.98
C LYS A 196 -8.44 2.01 17.63
N TRP A 197 -7.96 1.35 16.58
CA TRP A 197 -8.44 0.05 16.14
C TRP A 197 -7.32 -0.78 15.51
N ASN A 198 -7.58 -2.07 15.28
CA ASN A 198 -6.64 -2.94 14.58
C ASN A 198 -6.75 -2.73 13.05
N PRO A 199 -5.63 -2.81 12.30
CA PRO A 199 -5.67 -2.70 10.85
C PRO A 199 -6.48 -3.85 10.23
N SER A 200 -7.35 -3.51 9.29
CA SER A 200 -8.01 -4.46 8.39
C SER A 200 -7.05 -4.98 7.33
N THR A 201 -7.36 -6.16 6.78
CA THR A 201 -6.68 -6.74 5.62
C THR A 201 -7.62 -6.79 4.41
N ASP A 202 -7.03 -6.92 3.23
CA ASP A 202 -7.71 -6.98 1.95
C ASP A 202 -6.84 -7.77 0.95
N ASN A 203 -7.41 -8.32 -0.11
CA ASN A 203 -6.69 -9.08 -1.14
C ASN A 203 -5.65 -8.23 -1.90
N ILE A 204 -5.90 -6.92 -2.07
CA ILE A 204 -4.98 -5.97 -2.71
C ILE A 204 -4.41 -4.99 -1.68
N GLY A 205 -5.26 -4.43 -0.83
CA GLY A 205 -4.83 -3.57 0.28
C GLY A 205 -5.84 -2.51 0.68
N VAL A 206 -5.83 -2.17 1.97
CA VAL A 206 -6.66 -1.11 2.54
C VAL A 206 -6.07 0.26 2.24
N LYS A 207 -6.88 1.18 1.72
CA LYS A 207 -6.49 2.55 1.40
C LYS A 207 -6.72 3.49 2.58
N GLU A 208 -7.88 3.40 3.22
CA GLU A 208 -8.33 4.36 4.23
C GLU A 208 -9.43 3.79 5.14
N TYR A 209 -9.74 4.53 6.22
CA TYR A 209 -10.79 4.22 7.18
C TYR A 209 -11.75 5.40 7.32
N GLN A 210 -13.05 5.10 7.22
CA GLN A 210 -14.14 6.01 7.50
C GLN A 210 -14.53 5.91 8.98
N VAL A 211 -14.42 7.02 9.71
CA VAL A 211 -14.81 7.11 11.12
C VAL A 211 -16.21 7.71 11.22
N LEU A 212 -17.11 6.99 11.88
CA LEU A 212 -18.49 7.38 12.08
C LEU A 212 -18.74 7.77 13.54
N ARG A 213 -19.51 8.84 13.74
CA ARG A 213 -20.05 9.26 15.05
C ARG A 213 -21.56 9.39 14.94
N ASP A 214 -22.28 8.72 15.82
CA ASP A 214 -23.74 8.65 15.85
C ASP A 214 -24.35 8.26 14.49
N GLY A 215 -23.65 7.37 13.77
CA GLY A 215 -24.04 6.86 12.45
C GLY A 215 -23.67 7.76 11.27
N GLN A 216 -23.09 8.95 11.50
CA GLN A 216 -22.66 9.86 10.44
C GLN A 216 -21.15 9.80 10.24
N LEU A 217 -20.69 9.80 8.98
CA LEU A 217 -19.27 9.94 8.64
C LEU A 217 -18.79 11.31 9.12
N ILE A 218 -17.77 11.32 9.99
CA ILE A 218 -17.16 12.56 10.48
C ILE A 218 -15.77 12.80 9.90
N GLN A 219 -15.04 11.75 9.51
CA GLN A 219 -13.72 11.87 8.91
C GLN A 219 -13.28 10.59 8.19
N THR A 220 -12.39 10.74 7.20
CA THR A 220 -11.62 9.65 6.61
C THR A 220 -10.13 9.79 6.97
N VAL A 221 -9.47 8.70 7.38
CA VAL A 221 -8.06 8.67 7.78
C VAL A 221 -7.32 7.48 7.15
N GLN A 222 -6.02 7.61 6.88
CA GLN A 222 -5.21 6.50 6.32
C GLN A 222 -4.68 5.54 7.39
N GLY A 223 -4.51 6.01 8.63
CA GLY A 223 -4.03 5.21 9.76
C GLY A 223 -5.14 4.58 10.59
N THR A 224 -4.76 3.91 11.68
CA THR A 224 -5.68 3.25 12.61
C THR A 224 -5.93 4.04 13.89
N THR A 225 -5.84 5.36 13.80
CA THR A 225 -6.02 6.29 14.94
C THR A 225 -6.69 7.56 14.48
N PHE A 226 -7.62 8.08 15.29
CA PHE A 226 -8.29 9.35 15.06
C PHE A 226 -8.61 10.06 16.37
N ILE A 227 -8.45 11.38 16.43
CA ILE A 227 -8.83 12.19 17.60
C ILE A 227 -10.04 13.03 17.23
N ASP A 228 -11.15 12.80 17.93
CA ASP A 228 -12.36 13.61 17.82
C ASP A 228 -12.33 14.72 18.88
N GLN A 229 -12.58 15.96 18.46
CA GLN A 229 -12.47 17.17 19.29
C GLN A 229 -13.78 17.95 19.28
N ASN A 230 -13.86 18.99 20.12
CA ASN A 230 -15.03 19.87 20.24
C ASN A 230 -16.32 19.12 20.63
N LEU A 231 -16.18 18.06 21.42
CA LEU A 231 -17.30 17.30 21.97
C LEU A 231 -17.98 18.08 23.10
N THR A 232 -19.27 17.80 23.28
CA THR A 232 -20.04 18.29 24.43
C THR A 232 -19.69 17.48 25.66
N VAL A 233 -19.53 18.17 26.79
CA VAL A 233 -19.31 17.58 28.12
C VAL A 233 -20.47 16.65 28.53
N ASN A 234 -20.16 15.60 29.30
CA ASN A 234 -21.12 14.65 29.87
C ASN A 234 -22.09 14.00 28.85
N LYS A 235 -21.69 13.94 27.57
CA LYS A 235 -22.54 13.46 26.48
C LYS A 235 -22.07 12.09 26.00
N LYS A 236 -23.04 11.20 25.73
CA LYS A 236 -22.79 9.90 25.11
C LYS A 236 -22.76 10.04 23.59
N TYR A 237 -21.78 9.40 22.97
CA TYR A 237 -21.56 9.27 21.54
C TYR A 237 -21.40 7.80 21.19
N LYS A 238 -21.75 7.42 19.95
CA LYS A 238 -21.53 6.08 19.41
C LYS A 238 -20.54 6.17 18.26
N TYR A 239 -19.40 5.48 18.38
CA TYR A 239 -18.38 5.45 17.35
C TYR A 239 -18.35 4.11 16.63
N ALA A 240 -18.02 4.15 15.35
CA ALA A 240 -17.75 2.97 14.54
C ALA A 240 -16.78 3.31 13.41
N VAL A 241 -16.16 2.30 12.81
CA VAL A 241 -15.18 2.48 11.73
C VAL A 241 -15.46 1.50 10.59
N LYS A 242 -15.27 1.93 9.34
CA LYS A 242 -15.23 1.09 8.14
C LYS A 242 -13.87 1.24 7.45
N ALA A 243 -13.29 0.16 6.96
CA ALA A 243 -12.18 0.16 6.02
C ALA A 243 -12.67 0.28 4.57
N VAL A 244 -11.87 0.96 3.73
CA VAL A 244 -12.09 1.15 2.29
C VAL A 244 -10.79 0.84 1.54
N ASP A 245 -10.88 0.09 0.45
CA ASP A 245 -9.73 -0.24 -0.41
C ASP A 245 -9.47 0.82 -1.50
N ALA A 246 -8.53 0.54 -2.40
CA ALA A 246 -8.22 1.42 -3.53
C ALA A 246 -9.27 1.38 -4.66
N ALA A 247 -10.05 0.31 -4.76
CA ALA A 247 -11.11 0.12 -5.75
C ALA A 247 -12.45 0.77 -5.34
N GLY A 248 -12.58 1.16 -4.07
CA GLY A 248 -13.79 1.74 -3.48
C GLY A 248 -14.69 0.73 -2.77
N ASN A 249 -14.28 -0.54 -2.60
CA ASN A 249 -15.06 -1.48 -1.81
C ASN A 249 -14.96 -1.12 -0.33
N THR A 250 -16.08 -1.23 0.37
CA THR A 250 -16.20 -0.82 1.77
C THR A 250 -16.54 -2.03 2.62
N SER A 251 -15.76 -2.24 3.68
CA SER A 251 -15.99 -3.30 4.67
C SER A 251 -17.34 -3.17 5.40
N ILE A 252 -17.71 -4.25 6.08
CA ILE A 252 -18.70 -4.19 7.16
C ILE A 252 -18.18 -3.24 8.25
N GLN A 253 -19.09 -2.46 8.85
CA GLN A 253 -18.77 -1.57 9.94
C GLN A 253 -18.31 -2.34 11.19
N SER A 254 -17.34 -1.82 11.93
CA SER A 254 -16.94 -2.34 13.25
C SER A 254 -18.13 -2.43 14.23
N GLU A 255 -17.91 -3.15 15.33
CA GLU A 255 -18.77 -3.03 16.51
C GLU A 255 -18.89 -1.58 16.98
N ILE A 256 -20.06 -1.23 17.50
CA ILE A 256 -20.34 0.12 17.99
C ILE A 256 -19.67 0.31 19.34
N LEU A 257 -18.82 1.33 19.45
CA LEU A 257 -18.21 1.74 20.70
C LEU A 257 -18.99 2.91 21.33
N PRO A 258 -19.72 2.70 22.44
CA PRO A 258 -20.29 3.81 23.20
C PRO A 258 -19.22 4.52 24.03
N VAL A 259 -19.09 5.83 23.86
CA VAL A 259 -18.18 6.68 24.63
C VAL A 259 -18.97 7.79 25.29
N LYS A 260 -18.74 8.04 26.58
CA LYS A 260 -19.31 9.19 27.30
C LYS A 260 -18.19 10.16 27.65
N THR A 261 -18.24 11.40 27.18
CA THR A 261 -17.28 12.43 27.60
C THR A 261 -17.34 12.64 29.11
N LYS A 262 -16.19 13.00 29.69
CA LYS A 262 -16.11 13.31 31.13
C LYS A 262 -16.92 14.56 31.43
N ASP A 263 -17.26 14.74 32.70
CA ASP A 263 -17.68 16.05 33.20
C ASP A 263 -16.51 17.04 33.07
N GLN A 264 -16.83 18.33 33.01
CA GLN A 264 -15.82 19.37 33.08
C GLN A 264 -15.32 19.43 34.53
N ASN A 265 -14.17 18.80 34.80
CA ASN A 265 -13.45 19.02 36.05
C ASN A 265 -12.77 20.39 36.00
N VAL A 266 -13.53 21.44 36.29
CA VAL A 266 -12.96 22.77 36.55
C VAL A 266 -12.58 22.81 38.03
N SER A 267 -11.29 22.68 38.33
CA SER A 267 -10.78 23.00 39.67
C SER A 267 -10.68 24.52 39.77
N TYR A 268 -11.57 25.14 40.53
CA TYR A 268 -11.49 26.55 40.86
C TYR A 268 -10.55 26.75 42.05
N GLU A 269 -9.85 27.89 42.07
CA GLU A 269 -9.04 28.28 43.23
C GLU A 269 -9.94 28.40 44.46
N LYS A 270 -9.45 27.96 45.64
CA LYS A 270 -10.17 28.20 46.90
C LYS A 270 -10.25 29.71 47.16
N TRP A 271 -11.42 30.21 47.53
CA TRP A 271 -11.56 31.62 47.90
C TRP A 271 -10.67 31.97 49.09
N ASP A 272 -9.91 33.05 48.96
CA ASP A 272 -9.05 33.62 49.99
C ASP A 272 -9.60 35.01 50.37
N PRO A 273 -10.03 35.21 51.63
CA PRO A 273 -10.63 36.47 52.07
C PRO A 273 -9.66 37.66 52.03
N LYS A 274 -8.35 37.46 51.80
CA LYS A 274 -7.32 38.50 51.73
C LYS A 274 -6.78 38.75 50.33
N LYS A 275 -7.21 37.98 49.34
CA LYS A 275 -6.72 38.09 47.96
C LYS A 275 -7.44 39.21 47.20
N ALA A 276 -6.74 39.83 46.26
CA ALA A 276 -7.33 40.73 45.27
C ALA A 276 -7.98 39.92 44.13
N TYR A 277 -9.19 40.29 43.73
CA TYR A 277 -9.92 39.67 42.64
C TYR A 277 -10.29 40.68 41.58
N THR A 278 -10.22 40.26 40.33
CA THR A 278 -10.69 41.00 39.17
C THR A 278 -12.06 40.48 38.72
N LYS A 279 -12.85 41.35 38.09
CA LYS A 279 -14.16 40.97 37.55
C LYS A 279 -14.02 39.78 36.60
N GLY A 280 -14.76 38.71 36.88
CA GLY A 280 -14.76 37.46 36.10
C GLY A 280 -13.95 36.32 36.73
N ASP A 281 -13.12 36.60 37.74
CA ASP A 281 -12.40 35.57 38.49
C ASP A 281 -13.38 34.57 39.12
N LYS A 282 -13.04 33.28 39.07
CA LYS A 282 -13.89 32.19 39.61
C LYS A 282 -13.16 31.44 40.71
N VAL A 283 -13.81 31.32 41.86
CA VAL A 283 -13.29 30.65 43.04
C VAL A 283 -14.32 29.66 43.59
N GLU A 284 -13.86 28.64 44.30
CA GLU A 284 -14.73 27.75 45.07
C GLU A 284 -14.68 28.10 46.56
N HIS A 285 -15.84 28.08 47.19
CA HIS A 285 -16.00 28.17 48.64
C HIS A 285 -17.14 27.24 49.08
N GLN A 286 -16.84 26.30 49.98
CA GLN A 286 -17.82 25.38 50.57
C GLN A 286 -18.69 24.63 49.54
N GLY A 287 -18.09 24.16 48.44
CA GLY A 287 -18.76 23.42 47.38
C GLY A 287 -19.51 24.29 46.37
N THR A 288 -19.53 25.61 46.54
CA THR A 288 -20.16 26.55 45.61
C THR A 288 -19.09 27.34 44.87
N VAL A 289 -19.28 27.54 43.56
CA VAL A 289 -18.40 28.37 42.74
C VAL A 289 -18.97 29.78 42.66
N TYR A 290 -18.13 30.78 42.87
CA TYR A 290 -18.49 32.19 42.81
C TYR A 290 -17.68 32.88 41.71
N GLU A 291 -18.32 33.78 40.97
CA GLU A 291 -17.68 34.67 40.01
C GLU A 291 -17.65 36.10 40.55
N ALA A 292 -16.48 36.74 40.57
CA ALA A 292 -16.34 38.12 41.01
C ALA A 292 -17.07 39.06 40.04
N VAL A 293 -18.01 39.86 40.52
CA VAL A 293 -18.80 40.77 39.65
C VAL A 293 -18.13 42.12 39.41
N GLN A 294 -17.09 42.43 40.20
CA GLN A 294 -16.27 43.63 40.09
C GLN A 294 -14.87 43.40 40.68
N ASN A 295 -13.94 44.29 40.34
CA ASN A 295 -12.61 44.30 40.95
C ASN A 295 -12.72 44.68 42.43
N HIS A 296 -12.06 43.95 43.31
CA HIS A 296 -12.02 44.25 44.74
C HIS A 296 -10.80 43.65 45.43
N GLN A 297 -10.42 44.23 46.58
CA GLN A 297 -9.36 43.74 47.45
C GLN A 297 -9.99 43.09 48.67
N GLY A 298 -9.68 41.81 48.94
CA GLY A 298 -10.10 41.14 50.17
C GLY A 298 -9.43 41.73 51.41
N ASN A 299 -10.21 42.01 52.45
CA ASN A 299 -9.73 42.57 53.73
C ASN A 299 -9.80 41.57 54.90
N GLY A 300 -10.03 40.28 54.62
CA GLY A 300 -10.06 39.22 55.64
C GLY A 300 -11.44 38.89 56.23
N ASP A 301 -12.52 39.56 55.80
CA ASP A 301 -13.87 39.27 56.26
C ASP A 301 -14.39 37.95 55.64
N PRO A 302 -14.68 36.91 56.44
CA PRO A 302 -15.10 35.61 55.94
C PRO A 302 -16.48 35.62 55.27
N ASN A 303 -17.30 36.65 55.45
CA ASN A 303 -18.65 36.72 54.90
C ASN A 303 -18.71 37.37 53.51
N TRP A 304 -17.62 37.98 53.04
CA TRP A 304 -17.62 38.72 51.78
C TRP A 304 -17.90 37.87 50.56
N ILE A 305 -17.57 36.57 50.60
CA ILE A 305 -17.91 35.62 49.54
C ILE A 305 -19.42 35.53 49.27
N PHE A 306 -20.26 35.87 50.26
CA PHE A 306 -21.72 35.90 50.13
C PHE A 306 -22.28 37.26 49.74
N ALA A 307 -21.45 38.31 49.66
CA ALA A 307 -21.89 39.64 49.27
C ALA A 307 -22.18 39.69 47.76
N LEU A 308 -23.46 39.79 47.39
CA LEU A 308 -23.91 39.78 45.98
C LEU A 308 -23.39 40.96 45.15
N SER A 309 -22.95 42.05 45.82
CA SER A 309 -22.27 43.17 45.18
C SER A 309 -20.82 42.84 44.77
N LEU A 310 -20.23 41.77 45.30
CA LEU A 310 -18.85 41.35 45.01
C LEU A 310 -18.80 40.01 44.28
N TRP A 311 -19.75 39.10 44.56
CA TRP A 311 -19.73 37.73 44.06
C TRP A 311 -21.10 37.26 43.56
N LYS A 312 -21.08 36.49 42.48
CA LYS A 312 -22.25 35.80 41.93
C LYS A 312 -22.06 34.28 42.06
N PRO A 313 -22.92 33.56 42.80
CA PRO A 313 -22.86 32.10 42.82
C PRO A 313 -23.24 31.53 41.45
N LEU A 314 -22.49 30.54 40.99
CA LEU A 314 -22.72 29.83 39.73
C LEU A 314 -23.30 28.44 40.02
N THR A 315 -24.38 28.10 39.32
CA THR A 315 -24.90 26.73 39.28
C THR A 315 -24.09 25.96 38.25
N ILE A 316 -23.26 25.02 38.69
CA ILE A 316 -22.67 24.03 37.79
C ILE A 316 -23.81 23.09 37.40
N LYS A 317 -24.20 23.08 36.12
CA LYS A 317 -25.14 22.11 35.55
C LYS A 317 -24.38 20.92 34.98
#